data_AF-A0A177PZI5-F1
#
_entry.id   AF-A0A177PZI5-F1
#
_cell.length_a   1.000
_cell.length_b   1.000
_cell.length_c   1.000
_cell.angle_alpha   90.00
_cell.angle_beta   90.00
_cell.angle_gamma   90.00
#
_symmetry.space_group_name_H-M   'P 1'
#
loop_
_entity.id
_entity.type
_entity.pdbx_description
1 polymer ?
#
loop_
_entity_poly.entity_id
_entity_poly.type
_entity_poly.pdbx_seq_one_letter_code
_entity_poly.pdbx_strand_id
1 'polypeptide(L)' 'MRTVLTVAVSADVLERAAGPFPTHVKTLDAIHVATAAAYRDGIDEVIAFVTHDQQQASAAAGFGFELHGL' A
#
# COMPACT_ATOMS: atom_id res chain seq x y z
N MET A 1 7.56 11.43 -21.60
CA MET A 1 6.42 11.54 -20.67
C MET A 1 6.43 10.33 -19.76
N ARG A 2 6.30 10.51 -18.44
CA ARG A 2 6.04 9.40 -17.51
C ARG A 2 4.53 9.32 -17.30
N THR A 3 3.95 8.14 -17.45
CA THR A 3 2.53 7.88 -17.20
C THR A 3 2.40 7.25 -15.82
N VAL A 4 1.36 7.62 -15.08
CA VAL A 4 0.97 6.94 -13.85
C VAL A 4 -0.44 6.40 -14.01
N LEU A 5 -0.68 5.18 -13.55
CA LEU A 5 -2.02 4.62 -13.46
C LEU A 5 -2.57 4.88 -12.06
N THR A 6 -3.87 5.14 -11.97
CA THR A 6 -4.57 5.25 -10.70
C THR A 6 -5.43 4.02 -10.48
N VAL A 7 -5.50 3.59 -9.23
CA VAL A 7 -6.39 2.50 -8.80
C VAL A 7 -7.55 3.12 -8.04
N ALA A 8 -8.78 2.71 -8.36
CA ALA A 8 -9.96 3.17 -7.65
C ALA A 8 -10.00 2.57 -6.24
N VAL A 9 -10.37 3.39 -5.25
CA VAL A 9 -10.59 2.92 -3.88
C VAL A 9 -11.95 2.20 -3.83
N SER A 10 -11.92 0.87 -3.77
CA SER A 10 -13.12 0.03 -3.66
C SER A 10 -13.55 -0.19 -2.21
N ALA A 11 -14.74 -0.76 -2.01
CA ALA A 11 -15.20 -1.18 -0.69
C ALA A 11 -14.23 -2.18 -0.04
N ASP A 12 -13.72 -3.15 -0.79
CA ASP A 12 -12.76 -4.15 -0.30
C ASP A 12 -11.44 -3.53 0.16
N VAL A 13 -10.97 -2.49 -0.55
CA VAL A 13 -9.79 -1.71 -0.13
C VAL A 13 -10.05 -1.01 1.19
N LEU A 14 -11.22 -0.39 1.36
CA LEU A 14 -11.59 0.29 2.60
C LEU A 14 -11.75 -0.69 3.76
N GLU A 15 -12.37 -1.85 3.53
CA GLU A 15 -12.49 -2.91 4.53
C GLU A 15 -11.11 -3.42 4.95
N ARG A 16 -10.22 -3.67 3.99
CA ARG A 16 -8.84 -4.06 4.32
C ARG A 16 -8.10 -2.96 5.09
N ALA A 17 -8.26 -1.71 4.71
CA ALA A 17 -7.65 -0.56 5.38
C ALA A 17 -8.17 -0.35 6.81
N ALA A 18 -9.40 -0.79 7.11
CA ALA A 18 -9.95 -0.77 8.46
C ALA A 18 -9.45 -1.93 9.34
N GLY A 19 -8.85 -2.96 8.73
CA GLY A 19 -8.27 -4.11 9.42
C GLY A 19 -6.98 -3.79 10.19
N PRO A 20 -6.41 -4.79 10.88
CA PRO A 20 -5.18 -4.61 11.65
C PRO A 20 -3.96 -4.31 10.77
N PHE A 21 -3.06 -3.51 11.33
CA PHE A 21 -1.73 -3.22 10.81
C PHE A 21 -0.67 -3.57 11.88
N PRO A 22 0.54 -3.95 11.47
CA PRO A 22 1.63 -4.27 12.40
C PRO A 22 2.18 -3.03 13.13
N THR A 23 1.81 -1.83 12.69
CA THR A 23 2.22 -0.55 13.28
C THR A 23 1.03 0.40 13.36
N HIS A 24 1.19 1.51 14.08
CA HIS A 24 0.22 2.60 14.01
C HIS A 24 0.29 3.25 12.62
N VAL A 25 -0.86 3.38 11.96
CA VAL A 25 -0.98 3.95 10.61
C VAL A 25 -2.07 5.02 10.59
N LYS A 26 -1.82 6.11 9.85
CA LYS A 26 -2.87 7.10 9.58
C LYS A 26 -3.86 6.54 8.56
N THR A 27 -5.09 7.05 8.55
CA THR A 27 -6.17 6.54 7.70
C THR A 27 -5.81 6.53 6.21
N LEU A 28 -5.21 7.61 5.68
CA LEU A 28 -4.82 7.67 4.26
C LEU A 28 -3.69 6.68 3.94
N ASP A 29 -2.72 6.53 4.84
CA ASP A 29 -1.61 5.58 4.66
C ASP A 29 -2.12 4.14 4.63
N ALA A 30 -3.07 3.81 5.52
CA ALA A 30 -3.74 2.52 5.53
C ALA A 30 -4.45 2.22 4.20
N ILE A 31 -5.14 3.22 3.61
CA ILE A 31 -5.79 3.08 2.30
C ILE A 31 -4.75 2.84 1.20
N HIS A 32 -3.61 3.55 1.22
CA HIS A 32 -2.55 3.33 0.22
C HIS A 32 -1.93 1.94 0.31
N VAL A 33 -1.61 1.47 1.51
CA VAL A 33 -1.03 0.13 1.71
C VAL A 33 -2.04 -0.95 1.33
N ALA A 34 -3.31 -0.79 1.71
CA ALA A 34 -4.38 -1.72 1.32
C ALA A 34 -4.63 -1.75 -0.20
N THR A 35 -4.57 -0.58 -0.86
CA THR A 35 -4.68 -0.47 -2.32
C THR A 35 -3.54 -1.22 -3.01
N ALA A 36 -2.30 -1.01 -2.56
CA ALA A 36 -1.14 -1.70 -3.12
C ALA A 36 -1.23 -3.23 -2.93
N ALA A 37 -1.72 -3.68 -1.76
CA ALA A 37 -1.90 -5.11 -1.48
C ALA A 37 -2.96 -5.73 -2.39
N ALA A 38 -4.14 -5.10 -2.50
CA ALA A 38 -5.21 -5.56 -3.38
C ALA A 38 -4.79 -5.57 -4.85
N TYR A 39 -4.02 -4.56 -5.28
CA TYR A 39 -3.51 -4.50 -6.65
C TYR A 39 -2.49 -5.63 -6.91
N ARG A 40 -1.52 -5.85 -6.02
CA ARG A 40 -0.57 -6.97 -6.11
C ARG A 40 -1.27 -8.34 -6.16
N ASP A 41 -2.30 -8.54 -5.36
CA ASP A 41 -2.98 -9.84 -5.35
C ASP A 41 -3.75 -10.12 -6.67
N GLY A 42 -4.02 -9.08 -7.47
CA GLY A 42 -4.67 -9.18 -8.78
C GLY A 42 -3.73 -9.27 -9.98
N ILE A 43 -2.44 -8.98 -9.82
CA ILE A 43 -1.42 -9.07 -10.87
C ILE A 43 -0.18 -9.73 -10.31
N ASP A 44 0.25 -10.84 -10.92
CA ASP A 44 1.35 -11.71 -10.50
C ASP A 44 2.75 -11.06 -10.72
N GLU A 45 2.86 -9.76 -10.47
CA GLU A 45 4.08 -8.96 -10.58
C GLU A 45 4.48 -8.41 -9.20
N VAL A 46 5.78 -8.40 -8.94
CA VAL A 46 6.37 -7.85 -7.73
C VAL A 46 6.25 -6.32 -7.77
N ILE A 47 5.43 -5.76 -6.88
CA ILE A 47 5.18 -4.33 -6.79
C ILE A 47 6.03 -3.76 -5.67
N ALA A 48 7.08 -3.00 -5.99
CA ALA A 48 7.77 -2.22 -4.97
C ALA A 48 6.86 -1.10 -4.45
N PHE A 49 6.91 -0.81 -3.14
CA PHE A 49 6.21 0.29 -2.51
C PHE A 49 7.18 1.47 -2.34
N VAL A 50 6.92 2.58 -3.03
CA VAL A 50 7.77 3.76 -3.03
C VAL A 50 7.17 4.83 -2.12
N THR A 51 7.89 5.24 -1.09
CA THR A 51 7.47 6.34 -0.22
C THR A 51 8.68 6.97 0.48
N HIS A 52 8.58 8.26 0.79
CA HIS A 52 9.53 8.97 1.66
C HIS A 52 9.08 8.99 3.13
N ASP A 53 7.89 8.45 3.45
CA ASP A 53 7.36 8.39 4.80
C ASP A 53 7.76 7.07 5.48
N GLN A 54 8.56 7.17 6.56
CA GLN A 54 9.05 6.00 7.29
C GLN A 54 7.94 5.19 7.97
N GLN A 55 6.86 5.83 8.43
CA GLN A 55 5.75 5.16 9.10
C GLN A 55 4.93 4.36 8.08
N GLN A 56 4.64 4.95 6.91
CA GLN A 56 3.98 4.26 5.81
C GLN A 56 4.85 3.11 5.26
N ALA A 57 6.16 3.33 5.13
CA ALA A 57 7.10 2.29 4.70
C ALA A 57 7.13 1.11 5.68
N SER A 58 7.12 1.37 6.98
CA SER A 58 7.07 0.34 8.02
C SER A 58 5.78 -0.50 7.92
N ALA A 59 4.65 0.16 7.66
CA ALA A 59 3.39 -0.54 7.41
C ALA A 59 3.46 -1.41 6.14
N ALA A 60 3.98 -0.88 5.04
CA ALA A 60 4.12 -1.62 3.77
C ALA A 60 5.08 -2.82 3.89
N ALA A 61 6.22 -2.68 4.59
CA ALA A 61 7.14 -3.79 4.85
C ALA A 61 6.45 -4.96 5.57
N GLY A 62 5.55 -4.66 6.51
CA GLY A 62 4.78 -5.69 7.21
C GLY A 62 3.81 -6.48 6.31
N PHE A 63 3.52 -5.99 5.10
CA PHE A 63 2.73 -6.67 4.07
C PHE A 63 3.59 -7.37 3.01
N GLY A 64 4.92 -7.38 3.19
CA GLY A 64 5.88 -8.05 2.31
C GLY A 64 6.28 -7.23 1.08
N PHE A 65 6.11 -5.91 1.10
CA PHE A 65 6.57 -5.06 0.00
C PHE A 65 8.08 -4.81 0.05
N GLU A 66 8.73 -4.82 -1.12
CA GLU A 66 10.04 -4.19 -1.29
C GLU A 66 9.89 -2.67 -1.20
N LEU A 67 10.78 -1.98 -0.50
CA LEU A 67 10.69 -0.55 -0.24
C LEU A 67 11.73 0.26 -1.02
N HIS A 68 11.33 1.41 -1.54
CA HIS A 68 12.25 2.42 -2.09
C HIS A 68 11.87 3.83 -1.66
N GLY A 69 12.83 4.76 -1.74
CA GLY A 69 12.61 6.18 -1.45
C GLY A 69 12.88 6.59 0.00
N LEU A 70 13.31 5.66 0.85
CA LEU A 70 13.86 5.98 2.17
C LEU A 70 15.32 6.43 2.09
#